data_AF-A0A7S2JJF4-F1
#
_entry.id   AF-A0A7S2JJF4-F1
#
_cell.length_a   1.000
_cell.length_b   1.000
_cell.length_c   1.000
_cell.angle_alpha   90.00
_cell.angle_beta   90.00
_cell.angle_gamma   90.00
#
_symmetry.space_group_name_H-M   'P 1'
#
loop_
_entity.id
_entity.type
_entity.pdbx_description
1 polymer ?
#
loop_
_entity_poly.entity_id
_entity_poly.type
_entity_poly.pdbx_seq_one_letter_code
_entity_poly.pdbx_strand_id
1 'polypeptide(L)'
;PFLMRIVITSSNVEKIVAVENAFKSCFASENLTFATFNASSGVDDQPMSAADTLKGAMNRIDHASRECAGDFFASIEGGVDHDEDGQMIGFACVVVKSGNRISKSKSASFPLPPKVRTRFSGTWTPISLLSLSFRSQNSSGLAWNSALHSIWL
;
A
#
# COMPACT_ATOMS: atom_id res chain seq x y z
N PRO A 1 -10.86 -25.38 13.12
CA PRO A 1 -10.52 -23.93 13.19
C PRO A 1 -10.87 -23.25 11.86
N PHE A 2 -11.49 -22.07 11.92
CA PHE A 2 -11.81 -21.30 10.72
C PHE A 2 -10.51 -20.85 10.05
N LEU A 3 -10.41 -20.99 8.73
CA LEU A 3 -9.26 -20.52 7.95
C LEU A 3 -9.62 -19.18 7.33
N MET A 4 -9.06 -18.10 7.88
CA MET A 4 -9.33 -16.74 7.42
C MET A 4 -8.57 -16.47 6.13
N ARG A 5 -9.29 -16.11 5.07
CA ARG A 5 -8.73 -15.84 3.74
C ARG A 5 -8.57 -14.34 3.51
N ILE A 6 -7.33 -13.92 3.31
CA ILE A 6 -6.94 -12.54 3.01
C ILE A 6 -6.57 -12.46 1.52
N VAL A 7 -7.25 -11.59 0.77
CA VAL A 7 -6.96 -11.31 -0.64
C VAL A 7 -6.20 -9.99 -0.74
N ILE A 8 -4.97 -10.05 -1.23
CA ILE A 8 -4.07 -8.91 -1.41
C ILE A 8 -4.18 -8.43 -2.85
N THR A 9 -4.63 -7.21 -3.08
CA THR A 9 -4.93 -6.70 -4.43
C THR A 9 -3.70 -6.09 -5.12
N SER A 10 -2.59 -6.83 -5.11
CA SER A 10 -1.30 -6.40 -5.64
C SER A 10 -0.45 -7.61 -6.05
N SER A 11 0.34 -7.45 -7.12
CA SER A 11 1.41 -8.38 -7.52
C SER A 11 2.80 -7.97 -7.01
N ASN A 12 2.93 -6.79 -6.40
CA ASN A 12 4.19 -6.32 -5.84
C ASN A 12 4.54 -7.06 -4.54
N VAL A 13 5.71 -7.72 -4.53
CA VAL A 13 6.20 -8.56 -3.41
C VAL A 13 6.31 -7.78 -2.10
N GLU A 14 6.77 -6.53 -2.11
CA GLU A 14 6.94 -5.73 -0.89
C GLU A 14 5.58 -5.42 -0.25
N LYS A 15 4.56 -5.09 -1.06
CA LYS A 15 3.19 -4.88 -0.58
C LYS A 15 2.57 -6.17 -0.03
N ILE A 16 2.83 -7.29 -0.69
CA ILE A 16 2.34 -8.61 -0.25
C ILE A 16 2.90 -8.93 1.14
N VAL A 17 4.22 -8.85 1.30
CA VAL A 17 4.89 -9.12 2.59
C VAL A 17 4.41 -8.16 3.68
N ALA A 18 4.22 -6.88 3.37
CA ALA A 18 3.70 -5.89 4.32
C ALA A 18 2.30 -6.28 4.86
N VAL A 19 1.38 -6.66 3.96
CA VAL A 19 0.03 -7.09 4.36
C VAL A 19 0.08 -8.39 5.15
N GLU A 20 0.86 -9.38 4.71
CA GLU A 20 0.99 -10.64 5.42
C GLU A 20 1.48 -10.44 6.87
N ASN A 21 2.53 -9.64 7.06
CA ASN A 21 3.08 -9.36 8.38
C ASN A 21 2.06 -8.64 9.27
N ALA A 22 1.34 -7.66 8.72
CA ALA A 22 0.31 -6.94 9.46
C ALA A 22 -0.81 -7.88 9.95
N PHE A 23 -1.36 -8.72 9.06
CA PHE A 23 -2.42 -9.66 9.43
C PHE A 23 -1.92 -10.74 10.40
N LYS A 24 -0.71 -11.29 10.21
CA LYS A 24 -0.10 -12.24 11.15
C LYS A 24 0.09 -11.63 12.54
N SER A 25 0.43 -10.34 12.62
CA SER A 25 0.58 -9.64 13.90
C SER A 25 -0.77 -9.39 14.59
N CYS A 26 -1.79 -8.97 13.84
CA CYS A 26 -3.12 -8.66 14.40
C CYS A 26 -3.90 -9.91 14.78
N PHE A 27 -3.73 -11.02 14.04
CA PHE A 27 -4.47 -12.26 14.20
C PHE A 27 -3.55 -13.44 14.53
N ALA A 28 -2.64 -13.25 15.48
CA ALA A 28 -1.57 -14.20 15.79
C ALA A 28 -2.04 -15.61 16.23
N SER A 29 -3.28 -15.72 16.72
CA SER A 29 -3.87 -16.99 17.16
C SER A 29 -4.79 -17.64 16.12
N GLU A 30 -4.97 -17.02 14.95
CA GLU A 30 -5.86 -17.50 13.90
C GLU A 30 -5.09 -18.22 12.79
N ASN A 31 -5.75 -19.13 12.08
CA ASN A 31 -5.19 -19.70 10.86
C ASN A 31 -5.47 -18.76 9.69
N LEU A 32 -4.41 -18.27 9.06
CA LEU A 32 -4.50 -17.32 7.94
C LEU A 32 -4.07 -17.99 6.64
N THR A 33 -4.78 -17.69 5.55
CA THR A 33 -4.33 -17.99 4.18
C THR A 33 -4.35 -16.71 3.34
N PHE A 34 -3.33 -16.55 2.50
CA PHE A 34 -3.15 -15.36 1.68
C PHE A 34 -3.27 -15.74 0.21
N ALA A 35 -3.98 -14.90 -0.55
CA ALA A 35 -4.07 -14.98 -1.99
C ALA A 35 -3.78 -13.61 -2.60
N THR A 36 -3.22 -13.58 -3.80
CA THR A 36 -2.99 -12.32 -4.53
C THR A 36 -4.01 -12.20 -5.66
N PHE A 37 -4.47 -10.98 -5.91
CA PHE A 37 -5.37 -10.66 -7.01
C PHE A 37 -4.84 -9.43 -7.75
N ASN A 38 -4.56 -9.58 -9.04
CA ASN A 38 -4.11 -8.47 -9.86
C ASN A 38 -5.31 -7.71 -10.44
N ALA A 39 -5.68 -6.60 -9.80
CA ALA A 39 -6.74 -5.70 -10.28
C ALA A 39 -6.13 -4.41 -10.81
N SER A 40 -6.65 -3.87 -11.92
CA SER A 40 -6.31 -2.51 -12.38
C SER A 40 -6.80 -1.46 -11.38
N SER A 41 -6.02 -0.39 -11.18
CA SER A 41 -6.37 0.72 -10.29
C SER A 41 -7.46 1.63 -10.86
N GLY A 42 -7.64 1.68 -12.19
CA GLY A 42 -8.60 2.59 -12.83
C GLY A 42 -8.30 4.08 -12.62
N VAL A 43 -7.07 4.39 -12.21
CA VAL A 43 -6.46 5.72 -12.14
C VAL A 43 -5.10 5.64 -12.82
N ASP A 44 -4.44 6.77 -13.03
CA ASP A 44 -3.09 6.80 -13.60
C ASP A 44 -2.14 5.90 -12.79
N ASP A 45 -1.17 5.29 -13.49
CA ASP A 45 -0.15 4.43 -12.87
C ASP A 45 0.62 5.15 -11.75
N GLN A 46 0.66 6.48 -11.84
CA GLN A 46 1.26 7.39 -10.89
C GLN A 46 0.21 8.42 -10.40
N PRO A 47 -0.55 8.13 -9.34
CA PRO A 47 -1.48 9.11 -8.78
C PRO A 47 -0.69 10.25 -8.13
N MET A 48 -1.08 11.48 -8.46
CA MET A 48 -0.45 12.74 -8.02
C MET A 48 -1.27 13.47 -6.95
N SER A 49 -2.20 12.76 -6.32
CA SER A 49 -2.99 13.25 -5.18
C SER A 49 -3.33 12.12 -4.23
N ALA A 50 -3.54 12.44 -2.95
CA ALA A 50 -4.06 11.48 -1.98
C ALA A 50 -5.44 10.91 -2.39
N ALA A 51 -6.27 11.72 -3.04
CA ALA A 51 -7.60 11.31 -3.49
C ALA A 51 -7.52 10.23 -4.58
N ASP A 52 -6.69 10.42 -5.60
CA ASP A 52 -6.52 9.45 -6.68
C ASP A 52 -5.82 8.18 -6.20
N THR A 53 -4.86 8.31 -5.28
CA THR A 53 -4.16 7.17 -4.68
C THR A 53 -5.14 6.29 -3.90
N LEU A 54 -6.00 6.90 -3.08
CA LEU A 54 -7.05 6.20 -2.35
C LEU A 54 -8.09 5.58 -3.30
N LYS A 55 -8.50 6.31 -4.35
CA LYS A 55 -9.42 5.81 -5.37
C LYS A 55 -8.85 4.58 -6.08
N GLY A 56 -7.57 4.60 -6.43
CA GLY A 56 -6.86 3.44 -6.99
C GLY A 56 -6.91 2.22 -6.07
N ALA A 57 -6.61 2.42 -4.78
CA ALA A 57 -6.69 1.34 -3.79
C ALA A 57 -8.11 0.76 -3.64
N MET A 58 -9.14 1.63 -3.60
CA MET A 58 -10.55 1.25 -3.53
C MET A 58 -11.00 0.46 -4.75
N ASN A 59 -10.68 0.93 -5.96
CA ASN A 59 -11.04 0.27 -7.21
C ASN A 59 -10.48 -1.16 -7.27
N ARG A 60 -9.24 -1.37 -6.82
CA ARG A 60 -8.62 -2.70 -6.74
C ARG A 60 -9.38 -3.63 -5.80
N ILE A 61 -9.79 -3.15 -4.63
CA ILE A 61 -10.60 -3.92 -3.68
C ILE A 61 -11.98 -4.25 -4.25
N ASP A 62 -12.64 -3.27 -4.85
CA ASP A 62 -13.99 -3.46 -5.39
C ASP A 62 -13.98 -4.50 -6.51
N HIS A 63 -12.99 -4.46 -7.40
CA HIS A 63 -12.80 -5.48 -8.42
C HIS A 63 -12.54 -6.85 -7.80
N ALA A 64 -11.54 -6.98 -6.93
CA ALA A 64 -11.21 -8.26 -6.30
C ALA A 64 -12.40 -8.87 -5.54
N SER A 65 -13.17 -8.06 -4.83
CA SER A 65 -14.32 -8.51 -4.03
C SER A 65 -15.53 -8.96 -4.85
N ARG A 66 -15.58 -8.63 -6.15
CA ARG A 66 -16.59 -9.16 -7.09
C ARG A 66 -16.14 -10.47 -7.74
N GLU A 67 -14.84 -10.63 -7.95
CA GLU A 67 -14.28 -11.75 -8.71
C GLU A 67 -13.89 -12.96 -7.85
N CYS A 68 -13.62 -12.77 -6.56
CA CYS A 68 -13.27 -13.88 -5.67
C CYS A 68 -13.77 -13.71 -4.24
N ALA A 69 -13.86 -14.83 -3.54
CA ALA A 69 -14.21 -14.86 -2.13
C ALA A 69 -12.99 -14.61 -1.24
N GLY A 70 -13.20 -13.85 -0.16
CA GLY A 70 -12.23 -13.57 0.89
C GLY A 70 -12.94 -12.98 2.11
N ASP A 71 -12.41 -13.24 3.29
CA ASP A 71 -12.88 -12.63 4.54
C ASP A 71 -12.39 -11.19 4.66
N PHE A 72 -11.19 -10.95 4.13
CA PHE A 72 -10.57 -9.64 4.02
C PHE A 72 -10.02 -9.40 2.62
N PHE A 73 -10.12 -8.15 2.17
CA PHE A 73 -9.43 -7.65 0.98
C PHE A 73 -8.56 -6.49 1.40
N ALA A 74 -7.28 -6.50 1.01
CA ALA A 74 -6.31 -5.51 1.43
C ALA A 74 -5.56 -4.93 0.22
N SER A 75 -5.47 -3.60 0.17
CA SER A 75 -4.78 -2.86 -0.87
C SER A 75 -3.85 -1.83 -0.24
N ILE A 76 -2.63 -1.73 -0.78
CA ILE A 76 -1.67 -0.67 -0.46
C ILE A 76 -1.34 0.01 -1.78
N GLU A 77 -1.56 1.32 -1.89
CA GLU A 77 -1.22 2.09 -3.07
C GLU A 77 -0.31 3.26 -2.71
N GLY A 78 0.82 3.38 -3.40
CA GLY A 78 1.76 4.47 -3.22
C GLY A 78 1.34 5.66 -4.06
N GLY A 79 1.45 6.86 -3.51
CA GLY A 79 1.07 8.11 -4.16
C GLY A 79 2.12 9.18 -3.96
N VAL A 80 2.00 10.23 -4.77
CA VAL A 80 2.79 11.45 -4.65
C VAL A 80 1.84 12.63 -4.51
N ASP A 81 2.22 13.62 -3.72
CA ASP A 81 1.50 14.89 -3.58
C ASP A 81 2.52 16.03 -3.44
N HIS A 82 2.03 17.24 -3.26
CA HIS A 82 2.84 18.37 -2.80
C HIS A 82 2.41 18.80 -1.41
N ASP A 83 3.37 19.17 -0.56
CA ASP A 83 3.08 19.81 0.73
C ASP A 83 2.77 21.31 0.57
N GLU A 84 2.52 21.99 1.70
CA GLU A 84 2.16 23.41 1.74
C GLU A 84 3.26 24.33 1.16
N ASP A 85 4.52 23.89 1.19
CA ASP A 85 5.68 24.60 0.65
C ASP A 85 5.96 24.23 -0.82
N GLY A 86 5.07 23.44 -1.44
CA GLY A 86 5.22 22.97 -2.82
C GLY A 86 6.31 21.91 -3.00
N GLN A 87 6.78 21.26 -1.93
CA GLN A 87 7.72 20.15 -2.03
C GLN A 87 6.98 18.86 -2.36
N MET A 88 7.53 18.10 -3.30
CA MET A 88 6.98 16.81 -3.67
C MET A 88 7.22 15.78 -2.55
N ILE A 89 6.13 15.20 -2.07
CA ILE A 89 6.09 14.23 -0.98
C ILE A 89 5.56 12.88 -1.47
N GLY A 90 6.10 11.80 -0.91
CA GLY A 90 5.60 10.43 -1.10
C GLY A 90 4.76 9.98 0.09
N PHE A 91 3.77 9.12 -0.17
CA PHE A 91 2.96 8.46 0.87
C PHE A 91 2.35 7.17 0.32
N ALA A 92 1.63 6.43 1.16
CA ALA A 92 0.79 5.31 0.75
C ALA A 92 -0.61 5.39 1.37
N CYS A 93 -1.62 4.97 0.63
CA CYS A 93 -2.96 4.70 1.14
C CYS A 93 -3.11 3.20 1.35
N VAL A 94 -3.67 2.82 2.51
CA VAL A 94 -4.04 1.44 2.83
C VAL A 94 -5.56 1.37 2.92
N VAL A 95 -6.14 0.36 2.29
CA VAL A 95 -7.57 0.08 2.38
C VAL A 95 -7.74 -1.39 2.74
N VAL A 96 -8.64 -1.65 3.70
CA VAL A 96 -9.02 -3.00 4.10
C VAL A 96 -10.54 -3.11 4.09
N LYS A 97 -11.08 -4.12 3.40
CA LYS A 97 -12.52 -4.44 3.37
C LYS A 97 -12.77 -5.77 4.05
N SER A 98 -13.85 -5.84 4.83
CA SER A 98 -14.40 -7.08 5.39
C SER A 98 -15.92 -7.03 5.38
N GLY A 99 -16.56 -7.91 4.60
CA GLY A 99 -17.98 -7.82 4.29
C GLY A 99 -18.36 -6.42 3.77
N ASN A 100 -19.27 -5.75 4.48
CA ASN A 100 -19.74 -4.40 4.15
C ASN A 100 -18.93 -3.27 4.79
N ARG A 101 -17.89 -3.59 5.58
CA ARG A 101 -17.05 -2.60 6.28
C ARG A 101 -15.80 -2.31 5.45
N ILE A 102 -15.41 -1.04 5.41
CA ILE A 102 -14.20 -0.58 4.74
C ILE A 102 -13.44 0.35 5.68
N SER A 103 -12.19 0.02 5.97
CA SER A 103 -11.23 0.87 6.67
C SER A 103 -10.25 1.47 5.67
N LYS A 104 -9.85 2.72 5.92
CA LYS A 104 -8.95 3.50 5.06
C LYS A 104 -7.95 4.22 5.95
N SER A 105 -6.67 4.15 5.61
CA SER A 105 -5.62 4.92 6.27
C SER A 105 -4.63 5.47 5.26
N LYS A 106 -3.90 6.50 5.67
CA LYS A 106 -2.79 7.09 4.91
C LYS A 106 -1.54 7.02 5.78
N SER A 107 -0.42 6.61 5.19
CA SER A 107 0.86 6.66 5.88
C SER A 107 1.27 8.11 6.18
N ALA A 108 2.25 8.26 7.07
CA ALA A 108 3.04 9.49 7.11
C ALA A 108 3.58 9.81 5.71
N SER A 109 3.63 11.10 5.39
CA SER A 109 4.24 11.60 4.16
C SER A 109 5.71 11.94 4.40
N PHE A 110 6.54 11.84 3.38
CA PHE A 110 7.97 12.17 3.47
C PHE A 110 8.41 12.91 2.21
N PRO A 111 9.33 13.88 2.33
CA PRO A 111 9.85 14.60 1.17
C PRO A 111 10.67 13.67 0.28
N LEU A 112 10.44 13.76 -1.03
CA LEU A 112 11.20 12.97 -1.98
C LEU A 112 12.62 13.53 -2.15
N PRO A 113 13.67 12.68 -2.19
CA PRO A 113 15.03 13.12 -2.43
C PRO A 113 15.14 13.93 -3.74
N PRO A 114 15.96 14.99 -3.81
CA PRO A 114 16.09 15.83 -5.02
C PRO A 114 16.38 15.03 -6.31
N LYS A 115 17.20 13.97 -6.21
CA LYS A 115 17.54 13.07 -7.33
C LYS A 115 16.35 12.26 -7.87
N VAL A 116 15.33 12.04 -7.03
CA VAL A 116 14.09 11.35 -7.39
C VAL A 116 13.14 12.33 -8.07
N ARG A 117 13.02 13.55 -7.53
CA ARG A 117 12.19 14.62 -8.11
C ARG A 117 12.56 14.96 -9.55
N THR A 118 13.86 15.00 -9.88
CA THR A 118 14.32 15.28 -11.24
C THR A 118 14.11 14.13 -12.24
N ARG A 119 13.83 12.92 -11.74
CA ARG A 119 13.60 11.70 -12.55
C ARG A 119 12.14 11.26 -12.56
N PHE A 120 11.24 12.04 -11.99
CA PHE A 120 9.80 11.85 -12.10
C PHE A 120 9.36 12.18 -13.55
N SER A 121 9.68 11.28 -14.48
CA SER A 121 9.35 11.39 -15.91
C SER A 121 8.38 10.28 -16.35
N GLY A 122 7.52 9.81 -15.44
CA GLY A 122 6.43 8.87 -15.75
C GLY A 122 6.78 7.37 -15.77
N THR A 123 8.04 6.97 -15.56
CA THR A 123 8.48 5.55 -15.64
C THR A 123 8.78 4.87 -14.30
N TRP A 124 8.88 5.62 -13.20
CA TRP A 124 9.18 5.07 -11.87
C TRP A 124 7.93 5.11 -10.98
N THR A 125 7.60 3.99 -10.34
CA THR A 125 6.44 3.92 -9.41
C THR A 125 6.83 4.45 -8.02
N PRO A 126 5.90 5.03 -7.24
CA PRO A 126 6.22 5.58 -5.92
C PRO A 126 6.71 4.51 -4.97
N ILE A 127 6.24 3.27 -5.10
CA ILE A 127 6.72 2.15 -4.28
C ILE A 127 8.17 1.83 -4.59
N SER A 128 8.60 1.86 -5.85
CA SER A 128 10.01 1.67 -6.20
C SER A 128 10.89 2.81 -5.66
N LEU A 129 10.35 4.03 -5.57
CA LEU A 129 11.06 5.21 -5.05
C LEU A 129 11.04 5.29 -3.52
N LEU A 130 9.96 4.81 -2.89
CA LEU A 130 9.82 4.59 -1.46
C LEU A 130 10.84 3.54 -1.04
N SER A 131 10.91 2.41 -1.74
CA SER A 131 11.86 1.33 -1.45
C SER A 131 13.30 1.74 -1.72
N LEU A 132 13.58 2.51 -2.79
CA LEU A 132 14.91 3.06 -3.07
C LEU A 132 15.35 4.12 -2.05
N SER A 133 14.46 5.02 -1.63
CA SER A 133 14.79 6.04 -0.63
C SER A 133 15.05 5.40 0.73
N PHE A 134 14.30 4.35 1.11
CA PHE A 134 14.57 3.58 2.32
C PHE A 134 15.83 2.72 2.20
N ARG A 135 16.12 2.11 1.05
CA ARG A 135 17.37 1.35 0.81
C ARG A 135 18.61 2.24 0.80
N SER A 136 18.52 3.47 0.28
CA SER A 136 19.67 4.38 0.25
C SER A 136 19.97 5.01 1.61
N GLN A 137 19.02 5.00 2.54
CA GLN A 137 19.23 5.51 3.90
C GLN A 137 19.47 4.42 4.94
N ASN A 138 19.13 3.15 4.67
CA ASN A 138 19.36 2.03 5.59
C ASN A 138 19.58 0.72 4.83
N SER A 139 20.75 0.11 5.03
CA SER A 139 21.16 -1.16 4.41
C SER A 139 20.46 -2.42 4.96
N SER A 140 19.45 -2.29 5.84
CA SER A 140 18.96 -3.40 6.68
C SER A 140 17.46 -3.72 6.60
N GLY A 141 16.67 -3.12 5.70
CA GLY A 141 15.26 -3.54 5.47
C GLY A 141 14.28 -3.33 6.64
N LEU A 142 14.71 -2.76 7.76
CA LEU A 142 13.94 -2.57 9.00
C LEU A 142 12.90 -1.42 8.93
N ALA A 143 13.01 -0.52 7.95
CA ALA A 143 12.18 0.68 7.87
C ALA A 143 10.71 0.41 7.53
N TRP A 144 10.41 -0.66 6.79
CA TRP A 144 9.04 -1.07 6.50
C TRP A 144 8.30 -1.48 7.78
N ASN A 145 8.97 -2.15 8.72
CA ASN A 145 8.36 -2.52 10.00
C ASN A 145 8.04 -1.30 10.87
N SER A 146 8.84 -0.23 10.82
CA SER A 146 8.58 1.01 11.57
C SER A 146 7.51 1.89 10.90
N ALA A 147 7.52 2.02 9.58
CA ALA A 147 6.50 2.78 8.84
C ALA A 147 5.13 2.09 8.88
N LEU A 148 5.09 0.76 8.98
CA LEU A 148 3.85 0.00 9.20
C LEU A 148 3.41 0.08 10.68
N HIS A 149 4.33 0.11 11.65
CA HIS A 149 3.97 0.31 13.06
C HIS A 149 3.27 1.65 13.33
N SER A 150 3.65 2.73 12.63
CA SER A 150 3.03 4.05 12.80
C SER A 150 1.71 4.23 12.05
N ILE A 151 1.28 3.24 11.25
CA ILE A 151 -0.02 3.25 10.56
C ILE A 151 -1.12 2.58 11.41
N TRP A 152 -0.75 1.86 12.48
CA TRP A 152 -1.67 1.07 13.30
C TRP A 152 -1.72 1.45 14.79
N LEU A 153 -1.00 2.51 15.20
CA LEU A 153 -1.17 3.22 16.48
C LEU A 153 -1.69 4.62 16.20
#